data_AF-A0A9J5XU55-F1
#
_entry.id   AF-A0A9J5XU55-F1
#
_cell.length_a   1.000
_cell.length_b   1.000
_cell.length_c   1.000
_cell.angle_alpha   90.00
_cell.angle_beta   90.00
_cell.angle_gamma   90.00
#
_symmetry.space_group_name_H-M   'P 1'
#
loop_
_entity.id
_entity.type
_entity.pdbx_description
1 polymer ?
#
loop_
_entity_poly.entity_id
_entity_poly.type
_entity_poly.pdbx_seq_one_letter_code
_entity_poly.pdbx_strand_id
1 'polypeptide(L)'
;MSKKSVNAPIPPFALVSDEETKEWMFRKFIETKERIAEAKRRLAILDQTEWMLREIIIEIINLTKASAWIPKIERDIKKLSFGNSFSMRGKGKTKVGLDDESTGSSP
;
A
#
# COMPACT_ATOMS: atom_id res chain seq x y z
N MET A 1 45.14 0.67 49.43
CA MET A 1 45.65 -0.18 48.33
C MET A 1 44.64 -0.18 47.19
N SER A 2 45.04 0.16 45.97
CA SER A 2 44.16 0.23 44.80
C SER A 2 43.86 -1.19 44.29
N LYS A 3 42.58 -1.56 44.23
CA LYS A 3 42.11 -2.85 43.72
C LYS A 3 42.28 -2.90 42.19
N LYS A 4 43.47 -3.19 41.69
CA LYS A 4 43.67 -3.51 40.28
C LYS A 4 43.06 -4.89 40.01
N SER A 5 42.03 -4.92 39.17
CA SER A 5 41.42 -6.15 38.65
C SER A 5 42.48 -6.97 37.91
N VAL A 6 42.86 -8.12 38.46
CA VAL A 6 43.90 -9.00 37.90
C VAL A 6 43.40 -9.74 36.64
N ASN A 7 42.09 -9.69 36.36
CA ASN A 7 41.43 -10.44 35.29
C ASN A 7 40.85 -9.57 34.17
N ALA A 8 41.28 -8.30 34.03
CA ALA A 8 40.83 -7.46 32.92
C ALA A 8 41.44 -7.97 31.60
N PRO A 9 40.66 -8.06 30.50
CA PRO A 9 41.19 -8.43 29.20
C PRO A 9 42.33 -7.50 28.78
N ILE A 10 43.48 -8.07 28.42
CA ILE A 10 44.61 -7.29 27.91
C ILE A 10 44.26 -6.85 26.49
N PRO A 11 44.29 -5.54 26.20
CA PRO A 11 44.03 -5.09 24.85
C PRO A 11 45.16 -5.53 23.90
N PRO A 12 44.86 -5.93 22.66
CA PRO A 12 45.85 -6.49 21.73
C PRO A 12 47.05 -5.56 21.47
N PHE A 13 46.84 -4.25 21.49
CA PHE A 13 47.90 -3.26 21.29
C PHE A 13 48.89 -3.18 22.45
N ALA A 14 48.55 -3.67 23.65
CA ALA A 14 49.46 -3.73 24.79
C ALA A 14 50.47 -4.88 24.70
N LEU A 15 50.31 -5.78 23.72
CA LEU A 15 51.22 -6.89 23.45
C LEU A 15 52.27 -6.54 22.38
N VAL A 16 52.16 -5.36 21.75
CA VAL A 16 53.07 -4.90 20.69
C VAL A 16 53.96 -3.80 21.24
N SER A 17 55.28 -3.99 21.11
CA SER A 17 56.31 -3.05 21.59
C SER A 17 56.71 -1.99 20.56
N ASP A 18 56.45 -2.25 19.28
CA ASP A 18 56.77 -1.33 18.20
C ASP A 18 55.67 -0.25 18.07
N GLU A 19 56.06 1.02 18.24
CA GLU A 19 55.10 2.13 18.29
C GLU A 19 54.46 2.38 16.92
N GLU A 20 55.19 2.17 15.82
CA GLU A 20 54.64 2.31 14.45
C GLU A 20 53.54 1.27 14.19
N THR A 21 53.79 0.01 14.54
CA THR A 21 52.80 -1.07 14.44
C THR A 21 51.61 -0.82 15.37
N LYS A 22 51.84 -0.29 16.57
CA LYS A 22 50.81 0.05 17.54
C LYS A 22 49.91 1.18 17.02
N GLU A 23 50.48 2.28 16.52
CA GLU A 23 49.73 3.39 15.91
C GLU A 23 48.93 2.93 14.69
N TRP A 24 49.53 2.08 13.84
CA TRP A 24 48.85 1.51 12.68
C TRP A 24 47.63 0.68 13.08
N MET A 25 47.77 -0.18 14.10
CA MET A 25 46.65 -0.96 14.64
C MET A 25 45.56 -0.06 15.24
N PHE A 26 45.93 0.99 15.98
CA PHE A 26 44.95 1.96 16.51
C PHE A 26 44.18 2.64 15.38
N ARG A 27 44.85 3.09 14.33
CA ARG A 27 44.20 3.73 13.18
C ARG A 27 43.19 2.80 12.51
N LYS A 28 43.58 1.54 12.28
CA LYS A 28 42.69 0.51 11.70
C LYS A 28 41.51 0.19 12.60
N PHE A 29 41.71 0.19 13.91
CA PHE A 29 40.64 -0.02 14.88
C PHE A 29 39.60 1.12 14.82
N ILE A 30 40.04 2.37 14.80
CA ILE A 30 39.15 3.54 14.70
C ILE A 30 38.39 3.53 13.37
N GLU A 31 39.09 3.34 12.25
CA GLU A 31 38.48 3.24 10.92
C GLU A 31 37.39 2.16 10.89
N THR A 32 37.65 1.01 11.49
CA THR A 32 36.69 -0.09 11.57
C THR A 32 35.47 0.29 12.41
N LYS A 33 35.67 0.96 13.56
CA LYS A 33 34.57 1.43 14.41
C LYS A 33 33.67 2.42 13.67
N GLU A 34 34.24 3.34 12.90
CA GLU A 34 33.50 4.30 12.09
C GLU A 34 32.70 3.60 10.98
N ARG A 35 33.31 2.63 10.28
CA ARG A 35 32.62 1.81 9.27
C ARG A 35 31.45 1.03 9.86
N ILE A 36 31.59 0.49 11.07
CA ILE A 36 30.50 -0.19 11.78
C ILE A 36 29.39 0.79 12.15
N ALA A 37 29.74 1.97 12.67
CA ALA A 37 28.76 3.00 13.01
C ALA A 37 27.96 3.44 11.77
N GLU A 38 28.65 3.62 10.65
CA GLU A 38 28.02 3.96 9.37
C GLU A 38 27.11 2.83 8.85
N ALA A 39 27.56 1.58 8.90
CA ALA A 39 26.73 0.43 8.53
C ALA A 39 25.45 0.35 9.38
N LYS A 40 25.53 0.64 10.68
CA LYS A 40 24.36 0.69 11.56
C LYS A 40 23.37 1.79 11.16
N ARG A 41 23.85 2.98 10.78
CA ARG A 41 22.96 4.06 10.28
C ARG A 41 22.24 3.63 9.01
N ARG A 42 22.97 3.03 8.06
CA ARG A 42 22.37 2.51 6.81
C ARG A 42 21.32 1.45 7.09
N LEU A 43 21.59 0.55 8.04
CA LEU A 43 20.61 -0.46 8.45
C LEU A 43 19.34 0.16 9.03
N ALA A 44 19.45 1.21 9.84
CA ALA A 44 18.28 1.92 10.38
C ALA A 44 17.43 2.59 9.28
N ILE A 45 18.08 3.16 8.25
CA ILE A 45 17.38 3.72 7.10
C ILE A 45 16.65 2.61 6.35
N LEU A 46 17.29 1.46 6.12
CA LEU A 46 16.67 0.32 5.43
C LEU A 46 15.44 -0.18 6.20
N ASP A 47 15.54 -0.33 7.52
CA ASP A 47 14.44 -0.76 8.38
C ASP A 47 13.23 0.20 8.29
N GLN A 48 13.50 1.52 8.33
CA GLN A 48 12.47 2.53 8.14
C GLN A 48 11.81 2.45 6.76
N THR A 49 12.62 2.29 5.69
CA THR A 49 12.08 2.20 4.33
C THR A 49 11.27 0.93 4.11
N GLU A 50 11.67 -0.20 4.71
CA GLU A 50 10.92 -1.45 4.64
C GLU A 50 9.56 -1.29 5.32
N TRP A 51 9.52 -0.65 6.48
CA TRP A 51 8.28 -0.38 7.19
C TRP A 51 7.31 0.47 6.37
N MET A 52 7.80 1.55 5.75
CA MET A 52 6.97 2.39 4.86
C MET A 52 6.43 1.61 3.65
N LEU A 53 7.25 0.77 3.03
CA LEU A 53 6.80 -0.06 1.90
C LEU A 53 5.72 -1.06 2.32
N ARG A 54 5.82 -1.63 3.52
CA ARG A 54 4.78 -2.52 4.07
C ARG A 54 3.45 -1.79 4.23
N GLU A 55 3.45 -0.56 4.73
CA GLU A 55 2.23 0.24 4.84
C GLU A 55 1.60 0.51 3.47
N ILE A 56 2.41 0.91 2.48
CA ILE A 56 1.94 1.16 1.11
C ILE A 56 1.31 -0.11 0.51
N ILE A 57 1.93 -1.27 0.71
CA ILE A 57 1.40 -2.55 0.21
C ILE A 57 0.04 -2.85 0.85
N ILE A 58 -0.11 -2.64 2.17
CA ILE A 58 -1.39 -2.86 2.87
C ILE A 58 -2.46 -1.91 2.31
N GLU A 59 -2.13 -0.64 2.10
CA GLU A 59 -3.04 0.35 1.55
C GLU A 59 -3.50 -0.02 0.13
N ILE A 60 -2.57 -0.41 -0.75
CA ILE A 60 -2.88 -0.86 -2.11
C ILE A 60 -3.78 -2.10 -2.10
N ILE A 61 -3.52 -3.07 -1.21
CA ILE A 61 -4.38 -4.26 -1.07
C ILE A 61 -5.80 -3.85 -0.67
N ASN A 62 -5.95 -2.92 0.27
CA ASN A 62 -7.26 -2.45 0.72
C ASN A 62 -8.00 -1.70 -0.38
N LEU A 63 -7.31 -0.82 -1.12
CA LEU A 63 -7.88 -0.11 -2.28
C LEU A 63 -8.35 -1.09 -3.36
N THR A 64 -7.53 -2.10 -3.66
CA THR A 64 -7.85 -3.13 -4.66
C THR A 64 -9.06 -3.98 -4.24
N LYS A 65 -9.16 -4.31 -2.94
CA LYS A 65 -10.34 -4.98 -2.40
C LYS A 65 -11.58 -4.11 -2.51
N ALA A 66 -11.48 -2.82 -2.24
CA ALA A 66 -12.60 -1.88 -2.36
C ALA A 66 -13.03 -1.69 -3.83
N SER A 67 -12.07 -1.57 -4.76
CA SER A 67 -12.36 -1.36 -6.18
C SER A 67 -13.11 -2.53 -6.82
N ALA A 68 -12.93 -3.76 -6.31
CA ALA A 68 -13.69 -4.92 -6.74
C ALA A 68 -15.22 -4.79 -6.54
N TRP A 69 -15.67 -3.90 -5.64
CA TRP A 69 -17.10 -3.65 -5.39
C TRP A 69 -17.70 -2.60 -6.33
N ILE A 70 -16.87 -1.78 -6.99
CA ILE A 70 -17.32 -0.70 -7.88
C ILE A 70 -18.26 -1.23 -8.99
N PRO A 71 -17.92 -2.31 -9.73
CA PRO A 71 -18.81 -2.82 -10.78
C PRO A 71 -20.17 -3.32 -10.26
N LYS A 72 -20.21 -3.78 -9.00
CA LYS A 72 -21.47 -4.23 -8.37
C LYS A 72 -22.34 -3.03 -8.02
N ILE A 73 -21.75 -1.99 -7.43
CA ILE A 73 -22.43 -0.73 -7.12
C ILE A 73 -22.97 -0.08 -8.41
N GLU A 74 -22.16 -0.01 -9.47
CA GLU A 74 -22.59 0.52 -10.78
C GLU A 74 -23.78 -0.25 -11.36
N ARG A 75 -23.75 -1.59 -11.28
CA ARG A 75 -24.85 -2.44 -11.73
C ARG A 75 -26.13 -2.18 -10.93
N ASP A 76 -26.01 -2.08 -9.61
CA ASP A 76 -27.16 -1.88 -8.73
C ASP A 76 -27.78 -0.49 -8.94
N ILE A 77 -26.97 0.55 -9.13
CA ILE A 77 -27.43 1.90 -9.53
C ILE A 77 -28.17 1.85 -10.87
N LYS A 78 -27.60 1.17 -11.87
CA LYS A 78 -28.23 1.02 -13.20
C LYS A 78 -29.59 0.31 -13.08
N LYS A 79 -29.71 -0.74 -12.26
CA LYS A 79 -31.00 -1.41 -12.03
C LYS A 79 -32.04 -0.48 -11.39
N LEU A 80 -31.63 0.35 -10.43
CA LEU A 80 -32.54 1.32 -9.80
C LEU A 80 -33.05 2.38 -10.78
N SER A 81 -32.20 2.87 -11.70
CA SER A 81 -32.61 3.85 -12.70
C SER A 81 -33.55 3.29 -13.78
N PHE A 82 -33.39 2.01 -14.16
CA PHE A 82 -34.31 1.33 -15.09
C PHE A 82 -35.57 0.76 -14.41
N GLY A 83 -35.52 0.48 -13.09
CA GLY A 83 -36.67 0.00 -12.32
C GLY A 83 -37.76 1.05 -12.13
N ASN A 84 -37.42 2.33 -12.16
CA ASN A 84 -38.39 3.44 -11.99
C ASN A 84 -39.09 3.88 -13.29
N SER A 85 -38.71 3.37 -14.47
CA SER A 85 -39.31 3.77 -15.75
C SER A 85 -40.42 2.83 -16.26
N PHE A 86 -40.73 1.74 -15.55
CA PHE A 86 -41.75 0.76 -15.94
C PHE A 86 -42.98 0.75 -15.03
N SER A 87 -43.55 1.92 -14.73
CA SER A 87 -44.89 1.99 -14.12
C SER A 87 -45.71 3.19 -14.61
N MET A 88 -45.78 3.38 -15.93
CA MET A 88 -46.91 4.08 -16.55
C MET A 88 -47.45 3.27 -17.73
N ARG A 89 -47.77 1.99 -17.48
CA ARG A 89 -48.65 1.23 -18.38
C ARG A 89 -50.09 1.39 -17.90
N GLY A 90 -50.63 2.59 -18.08
CA GLY A 90 -52.06 2.85 -17.95
C GLY A 90 -52.82 2.02 -18.99
N LYS A 91 -53.52 0.98 -18.53
CA LYS A 91 -54.44 0.19 -19.33
C LYS A 91 -55.69 1.04 -19.66
N GLY A 92 -55.69 1.73 -20.79
CA GLY A 92 -56.91 2.28 -21.40
C GLY A 92 -57.44 1.31 -22.46
N LYS A 93 -58.48 0.53 -22.13
CA LYS A 93 -59.24 -0.23 -23.12
C LYS A 93 -60.18 0.74 -23.84
N THR A 94 -59.96 1.00 -25.13
CA THR A 94 -61.00 1.61 -25.98
C THR A 94 -61.58 0.52 -26.86
N LYS A 95 -62.78 0.03 -26.49
CA LYS A 95 -63.67 -0.67 -27.42
C LYS A 95 -64.21 0.41 -28.35
N VAL A 96 -63.81 0.40 -29.62
CA VAL A 96 -64.53 1.10 -30.69
C VAL A 96 -65.17 0.04 -31.54
N GLY A 97 -66.48 -0.09 -31.39
CA GLY A 97 -67.37 -0.71 -32.34
C GLY A 97 -68.63 0.13 -32.31
N LEU A 98 -69.01 0.69 -33.45
CA LEU A 98 -70.29 0.51 -34.10
C LEU A 98 -70.25 1.29 -35.43
N ASP A 99 -70.65 0.57 -36.46
CA ASP A 99 -70.75 0.96 -37.86
C ASP A 99 -71.71 2.15 -38.03
N ASP A 100 -71.44 3.03 -38.99
CA ASP A 100 -72.51 3.74 -39.68
C ASP A 100 -72.15 4.01 -41.15
N GLU A 101 -73.15 3.78 -41.97
CA GLU A 101 -73.18 3.62 -43.42
C GLU A 101 -73.30 5.00 -44.08
N SER A 102 -72.47 5.33 -45.08
CA SER A 102 -72.82 6.38 -46.04
C SER A 102 -72.02 6.27 -47.35
N THR A 103 -72.72 5.79 -48.36
CA THR A 103 -72.61 6.05 -49.81
C THR A 103 -71.84 7.31 -50.24
N GLY A 104 -71.03 7.19 -51.29
CA GLY A 104 -70.60 8.34 -52.11
C GLY A 104 -69.46 8.03 -53.09
N SER A 105 -69.75 8.09 -54.39
CA SER A 105 -68.97 7.62 -55.55
C SER A 105 -67.62 8.29 -55.87
N SER A 106 -66.81 7.54 -56.63
CA SER A 106 -65.63 7.91 -57.45
C SER A 106 -65.97 8.95 -58.56
N PRO A 107 -65.00 9.51 -59.33
CA PRO A 107 -63.91 8.83 -60.05
C PRO A 107 -62.52 8.93 -59.41
#